data_AF-A0A8S0HAK5-F1
#
_entry.id   AF-A0A8S0HAK5-F1
#
_cell.length_a   1.000
_cell.length_b   1.000
_cell.length_c   1.000
_cell.angle_alpha   90.00
_cell.angle_beta   90.00
_cell.angle_gamma   90.00
#
_symmetry.space_group_name_H-M   'P 1'
#
loop_
_entity.id
_entity.type
_entity.pdbx_description
1 polymer ?
#
loop_
_entity_poly.entity_id
_entity_poly.type
_entity_poly.pdbx_seq_one_letter_code
_entity_poly.pdbx_strand_id
1 'polypeptide(L)'
;MGRGQWPGGHPGAVEFLKYAQSKGVEVFYVTSRDQGEKTYEYALANLRKNQLPYADEQHLTVYRDSSNKEPRQQEIAKDHNVVLMLGDNLNDFKRKYYVADVKQRSSLMTEDKEQFGRKFILFPNPPTAIG
;
A
#
# COMPACT_ATOMS: atom_id res chain seq x y z
N MET A 1 -12.22 24.71 1.96
CA MET A 1 -12.92 23.42 2.15
C MET A 1 -12.00 22.33 1.61
N GLY A 2 -11.09 21.72 2.38
CA GLY A 2 -11.35 20.59 3.28
C GLY A 2 -10.32 19.48 3.00
N ARG A 3 -9.01 19.77 3.04
CA ARG A 3 -7.90 18.80 2.80
C ARG A 3 -7.66 17.88 4.01
N GLY A 4 -8.72 17.39 4.65
CA GLY A 4 -8.66 16.61 5.89
C GLY A 4 -9.29 15.23 5.81
N GLN A 5 -9.88 14.85 4.67
CA GLN A 5 -10.56 13.58 4.53
C GLN A 5 -9.66 12.59 3.78
N TRP A 6 -9.18 11.58 4.49
CA TRP A 6 -8.77 10.34 3.83
C TRP A 6 -9.98 9.80 3.08
N PRO A 7 -9.84 9.37 1.80
CA PRO A 7 -10.92 8.66 1.14
C PRO A 7 -11.35 7.50 2.03
N GLY A 8 -12.66 7.35 2.23
CA GLY A 8 -13.21 6.19 2.91
C GLY A 8 -12.61 4.93 2.29
N GLY A 9 -12.28 3.93 3.12
CA GLY A 9 -11.60 2.72 2.66
C GLY A 9 -12.27 2.14 1.42
N HIS A 10 -11.48 1.61 0.48
CA HIS A 10 -12.02 0.98 -0.71
C HIS A 10 -13.09 -0.05 -0.30
N PRO A 11 -14.27 -0.09 -0.95
CA PRO A 11 -15.30 -1.07 -0.63
C PRO A 11 -14.70 -2.49 -0.62
N GLY A 12 -14.93 -3.25 0.45
CA GLY A 12 -14.38 -4.60 0.61
C GLY A 12 -12.99 -4.68 1.25
N ALA A 13 -12.24 -3.59 1.37
CA ALA A 13 -10.89 -3.62 1.94
C ALA A 13 -10.90 -3.94 3.44
N VAL A 14 -11.83 -3.37 4.19
CA VAL A 14 -11.95 -3.64 5.63
C VAL A 14 -12.35 -5.09 5.86
N GLU A 15 -13.36 -5.60 5.13
CA GLU A 15 -13.79 -7.00 5.24
C GLU A 15 -12.67 -7.97 4.85
N PHE A 16 -11.95 -7.70 3.76
CA PHE A 16 -10.85 -8.54 3.30
C PHE A 16 -9.72 -8.61 4.33
N LEU A 17 -9.29 -7.46 4.87
CA LEU A 17 -8.19 -7.43 5.84
C LEU A 17 -8.60 -8.09 7.18
N LYS A 18 -9.85 -7.90 7.63
CA LYS A 18 -10.38 -8.63 8.79
C LYS A 18 -10.46 -10.13 8.54
N TYR A 19 -10.84 -10.55 7.33
CA TYR A 19 -10.82 -11.96 6.95
C TYR A 19 -9.39 -12.51 6.98
N ALA A 20 -8.40 -11.80 6.42
CA ALA A 20 -7.00 -12.19 6.48
C ALA A 20 -6.52 -12.37 7.94
N GLN A 21 -6.83 -11.40 8.81
CA GLN A 21 -6.55 -11.50 10.25
C GLN A 21 -7.19 -12.76 10.87
N SER A 22 -8.47 -13.04 10.55
CA SER A 22 -9.18 -14.24 11.05
C SER A 22 -8.57 -15.56 10.58
N LYS A 23 -7.74 -15.53 9.53
CA LYS A 23 -6.99 -16.68 9.01
C LYS A 23 -5.54 -16.73 9.51
N GLY A 24 -5.18 -15.87 10.47
CA GLY A 24 -3.83 -15.81 11.02
C GLY A 24 -2.83 -15.12 10.09
N VAL A 25 -3.31 -14.33 9.12
CA VAL A 25 -2.44 -13.53 8.25
C VAL A 25 -2.25 -12.15 8.88
N GLU A 26 -0.98 -11.78 9.06
CA GLU A 26 -0.58 -10.46 9.56
C GLU A 26 -0.61 -9.42 8.43
N VAL A 27 -1.03 -8.19 8.76
CA VAL A 27 -1.22 -7.11 7.78
C VAL A 27 -0.30 -5.94 8.11
N PHE A 28 0.53 -5.55 7.14
CA PHE A 28 1.43 -4.41 7.24
C PHE A 28 1.00 -3.29 6.29
N TYR A 29 1.00 -2.05 6.79
CA TYR A 29 0.63 -0.85 6.05
C TYR A 29 1.88 -0.04 5.73
N VAL A 30 2.28 -0.02 4.45
CA VAL A 30 3.48 0.72 4.00
C VAL A 30 3.07 1.82 3.02
N THR A 31 3.17 3.07 3.45
CA THR A 31 2.74 4.24 2.68
C THR A 31 3.86 5.24 2.47
N SER A 32 3.86 5.91 1.33
CA SER A 32 4.72 7.05 1.03
C SER A 32 3.93 8.35 0.83
N ARG A 33 2.70 8.39 1.35
CA ARG A 33 1.86 9.57 1.29
C ARG A 33 2.36 10.58 2.31
N ASP A 34 2.68 11.79 1.88
CA ASP A 34 3.06 12.90 2.77
C ASP A 34 1.95 13.96 2.81
N GLN A 35 1.53 14.31 4.02
CA GLN A 35 0.55 15.34 4.36
C GLN A 35 1.12 16.33 5.38
N GLY A 36 2.45 16.39 5.54
CA GLY A 36 3.16 17.25 6.49
C GLY A 36 3.65 16.51 7.74
N GLU A 37 4.00 17.27 8.78
CA GLU A 37 4.61 16.72 10.00
C GLU A 37 3.76 15.65 10.69
N LYS A 38 2.44 15.83 10.66
CA LYS A 38 1.45 14.96 11.31
C LYS A 38 1.00 13.76 10.47
N THR A 39 1.66 13.49 9.34
CA THR A 39 1.26 12.43 8.42
C THR A 39 1.12 11.07 9.10
N TYR A 40 2.07 10.73 9.97
CA TYR A 40 2.05 9.47 10.70
C TYR A 40 0.80 9.35 11.59
N GLU A 41 0.53 10.38 12.37
CA GLU A 41 -0.62 10.46 13.28
C GLU A 41 -1.93 10.34 12.50
N TYR A 42 -2.04 11.01 11.36
CA TYR A 42 -3.20 10.92 10.49
C TYR A 42 -3.38 9.50 9.94
N ALA A 43 -2.31 8.86 9.45
CA ALA A 43 -2.37 7.50 8.95
C ALA A 43 -2.85 6.54 10.04
N LEU A 44 -2.22 6.57 11.23
CA LEU A 44 -2.57 5.71 12.34
C LEU A 44 -4.00 5.94 12.85
N ALA A 45 -4.41 7.20 13.00
CA ALA A 45 -5.76 7.55 13.39
C ALA A 45 -6.80 7.04 12.38
N ASN A 46 -6.50 7.07 11.08
CA ASN A 46 -7.38 6.53 10.06
C ASN A 46 -7.47 5.01 10.11
N LEU A 47 -6.36 4.30 10.32
CA LEU A 47 -6.39 2.84 10.51
C LEU A 47 -7.30 2.46 11.68
N ARG A 48 -7.12 3.13 12.82
CA ARG A 48 -7.92 2.91 14.05
C ARG A 48 -9.38 3.26 13.85
N LYS A 49 -9.68 4.41 13.24
CA LYS A 49 -11.05 4.87 12.97
C LYS A 49 -11.82 3.88 12.10
N ASN A 50 -11.16 3.27 11.11
CA ASN A 50 -11.75 2.27 10.22
C ASN A 50 -11.69 0.83 10.81
N GLN A 51 -11.20 0.68 12.04
CA GLN A 51 -11.06 -0.61 12.73
C GLN A 51 -10.30 -1.63 11.88
N LEU A 52 -9.26 -1.17 11.20
CA LEU A 52 -8.38 -2.02 10.44
C LEU A 52 -7.53 -2.88 11.38
N PRO A 53 -7.26 -4.14 11.02
CA PRO A 53 -6.46 -5.03 11.85
C PRO A 53 -5.05 -4.48 12.00
N TYR A 54 -4.41 -4.72 13.15
CA TYR A 54 -3.02 -4.30 13.42
C TYR A 54 -2.80 -2.78 13.25
N ALA A 55 -3.75 -1.96 13.73
CA ALA A 55 -3.67 -0.50 13.68
C ALA A 55 -2.77 0.08 14.80
N ASP A 56 -1.49 -0.31 14.76
CA ASP A 56 -0.45 0.05 15.72
C ASP A 56 0.86 0.49 15.03
N GLU A 57 1.86 0.82 15.83
CA GLU A 57 3.12 1.38 15.37
C GLU A 57 4.06 0.35 14.75
N GLN A 58 3.88 -0.94 15.06
CA GLN A 58 4.72 -2.01 14.53
C GLN A 58 4.34 -2.34 13.08
N HIS A 59 3.07 -2.17 12.72
CA HIS A 59 2.54 -2.55 11.40
C HIS A 59 2.40 -1.37 10.44
N LEU A 60 2.46 -0.13 10.92
CA LEU A 60 2.41 1.07 10.08
C LEU A 60 3.81 1.66 9.84
N THR A 61 4.18 1.77 8.56
CA THR A 61 5.37 2.49 8.12
C THR A 61 4.98 3.62 7.16
N VAL A 62 5.45 4.83 7.47
CA VAL A 62 5.23 6.04 6.67
C VAL A 62 6.56 6.58 6.19
N TYR A 63 6.76 6.58 4.87
CA TYR A 63 7.88 7.25 4.24
C TYR A 63 7.47 8.67 3.84
N ARG A 64 8.15 9.68 4.39
CA ARG A 64 7.94 11.10 4.03
C ARG A 64 8.98 11.60 3.04
N ASP A 65 10.24 11.20 3.23
CA ASP A 65 11.37 11.68 2.43
C ASP A 65 11.68 10.80 1.21
N SER A 66 10.91 9.71 1.00
CA SER A 66 11.13 8.77 -0.09
C SER A 66 9.84 8.08 -0.51
N SER A 67 9.74 7.73 -1.79
CA SER A 67 8.72 6.79 -2.29
C SER A 67 9.22 5.34 -2.30
N ASN A 68 10.44 5.08 -1.85
CA ASN A 68 11.02 3.75 -1.84
C ASN A 68 10.53 2.92 -0.65
N LYS A 69 9.57 2.03 -0.90
CA LYS A 69 9.01 1.12 0.11
C LYS A 69 9.81 -0.17 0.28
N GLU A 70 10.76 -0.43 -0.61
CA GLU A 70 11.55 -1.68 -0.64
C GLU A 70 12.25 -2.01 0.69
N PRO A 71 12.85 -1.06 1.44
CA PRO A 71 13.54 -1.40 2.69
C PRO A 71 12.60 -2.08 3.70
N ARG A 72 11.39 -1.53 3.89
CA ARG A 72 10.39 -2.13 4.79
C ARG A 72 9.85 -3.45 4.25
N GLN A 73 9.64 -3.55 2.94
CA GLN A 73 9.20 -4.80 2.31
C GLN A 73 10.20 -5.93 2.51
N GLN A 74 11.50 -5.64 2.36
CA GLN A 74 12.58 -6.60 2.61
C GLN A 74 12.69 -6.96 4.09
N GLU A 75 12.50 -6.00 5.00
CA GLU A 75 12.49 -6.26 6.44
C GLU A 75 11.36 -7.22 6.82
N ILE A 76 10.12 -6.96 6.39
CA ILE A 76 8.97 -7.84 6.63
C ILE A 76 9.26 -9.25 6.06
N ALA A 77 9.81 -9.33 4.85
CA ALA A 77 10.10 -10.59 4.17
C ALA A 77 11.20 -11.45 4.82
N LYS A 78 11.98 -10.91 5.77
CA LYS A 78 12.95 -11.72 6.54
C LYS A 78 12.25 -12.68 7.49
N ASP A 79 11.18 -12.22 8.12
CA ASP A 79 10.49 -12.94 9.19
C ASP A 79 9.10 -13.44 8.75
N HIS A 80 8.61 -13.02 7.57
CA HIS A 80 7.29 -13.37 7.05
C HIS A 80 7.36 -13.89 5.62
N ASN A 81 6.51 -14.87 5.31
CA ASN A 81 6.20 -15.22 3.94
C ASN A 81 5.14 -14.27 3.37
N VAL A 82 5.56 -13.29 2.57
CA VAL A 82 4.64 -12.32 1.93
C VAL A 82 3.82 -13.02 0.84
N VAL A 83 2.59 -13.40 1.20
CA VAL A 83 1.62 -14.08 0.32
C VAL A 83 0.93 -13.12 -0.65
N LEU A 84 0.68 -11.88 -0.23
CA LEU A 84 -0.02 -10.86 -1.01
C LEU A 84 0.61 -9.48 -0.82
N MET A 85 0.59 -8.68 -1.87
CA MET A 85 0.89 -7.26 -1.87
C MET A 85 -0.27 -6.53 -2.52
N LEU A 86 -0.83 -5.54 -1.84
CA LEU A 86 -2.00 -4.79 -2.29
C LEU A 86 -1.59 -3.33 -2.49
N GLY A 87 -1.90 -2.77 -3.66
CA GLY A 87 -1.48 -1.42 -4.00
C GLY A 87 -2.17 -0.89 -5.25
N ASP A 88 -2.11 0.41 -5.45
CA ASP A 88 -2.68 1.12 -6.58
C ASP A 88 -1.60 1.70 -7.52
N ASN A 89 -0.33 1.63 -7.11
CA ASN A 89 0.83 1.99 -7.90
C ASN A 89 1.72 0.77 -8.12
N LEU A 90 2.32 0.62 -9.32
CA LEU A 90 3.25 -0.47 -9.59
C LEU A 90 4.42 -0.50 -8.58
N ASN A 91 4.89 0.67 -8.14
CA ASN A 91 5.97 0.78 -7.15
C ASN A 91 5.62 0.21 -5.77
N ASP A 92 4.34 -0.09 -5.52
CA ASP A 92 3.92 -0.80 -4.31
C ASP A 92 4.33 -2.27 -4.34
N PHE A 93 4.56 -2.86 -5.51
CA PHE A 93 4.87 -4.28 -5.66
C PHE A 93 6.37 -4.54 -5.74
N LYS A 94 7.10 -3.78 -6.55
CA LYS A 94 8.55 -3.90 -6.71
C LYS A 94 9.19 -2.58 -7.11
N ARG A 95 10.42 -2.34 -6.64
CA ARG A 95 11.18 -1.13 -7.01
C ARG A 95 11.55 -1.07 -8.49
N LYS A 96 11.62 -2.21 -9.19
CA LYS A 96 11.98 -2.27 -10.63
C LYS A 96 11.09 -1.38 -11.50
N TYR A 97 9.85 -1.10 -11.10
CA TYR A 97 8.93 -0.25 -11.87
C TYR A 97 9.18 1.26 -11.72
N TYR A 98 10.09 1.66 -10.83
CA TYR A 98 10.45 3.06 -10.61
C TYR A 98 11.41 3.55 -11.71
N VAL A 99 10.87 3.66 -12.92
CA VAL A 99 11.56 4.18 -14.11
C VAL A 99 10.77 5.36 -14.67
N ALA A 100 11.43 6.29 -15.37
CA ALA A 100 10.76 7.46 -15.94
C ALA A 100 9.92 7.09 -17.18
N ASP A 101 10.46 6.24 -18.05
CA ASP A 101 9.83 5.88 -19.32
C ASP A 101 8.63 4.94 -19.12
N VAL A 102 7.51 5.32 -19.76
CA VAL A 102 6.24 4.58 -19.64
C VAL A 102 6.32 3.22 -20.33
N LYS A 103 6.96 3.13 -21.50
CA LYS A 103 7.06 1.87 -22.25
C LYS A 103 7.93 0.88 -21.50
N GLN A 104 9.04 1.33 -20.93
CA GLN A 104 9.93 0.54 -20.09
C GLN A 104 9.17 0.02 -18.86
N ARG A 105 8.40 0.89 -18.19
CA ARG A 105 7.59 0.47 -17.04
C ARG A 105 6.58 -0.61 -17.41
N SER A 106 5.89 -0.46 -18.55
CA SER A 106 4.95 -1.44 -19.06
C SER A 106 5.62 -2.76 -19.44
N SER A 107 6.82 -2.72 -20.01
CA SER A 107 7.60 -3.94 -20.31
C SER A 107 7.96 -4.70 -19.04
N LEU A 108 8.51 -4.01 -18.04
CA LEU A 108 8.88 -4.60 -16.75
C LEU A 108 7.67 -5.19 -16.02
N MET A 109 6.50 -4.53 -16.11
CA MET A 109 5.23 -5.02 -15.58
C MET A 109 4.79 -6.30 -16.30
N THR A 110 4.92 -6.33 -17.63
CA THR A 110 4.55 -7.48 -18.46
C THR A 110 5.37 -8.73 -18.14
N GLU A 111 6.65 -8.57 -17.79
CA GLU A 111 7.49 -9.68 -17.30
C GLU A 111 6.89 -10.36 -16.06
N ASP A 112 6.20 -9.60 -15.21
CA ASP A 112 5.61 -10.09 -13.96
C ASP A 112 4.10 -10.35 -14.11
N LYS A 113 3.54 -10.42 -15.34
CA LYS A 113 2.09 -10.52 -15.60
C LYS A 113 1.39 -11.62 -14.80
N GLU A 114 2.06 -12.76 -14.59
CA GLU A 114 1.51 -13.93 -13.87
C GLU A 114 1.38 -13.72 -12.36
N GLN A 115 2.04 -12.68 -11.83
CA GLN A 115 1.95 -12.31 -10.42
C GLN A 115 0.69 -11.48 -10.13
N PHE A 116 0.18 -10.75 -11.12
CA PHE A 116 -1.00 -9.91 -10.96
C PHE A 116 -2.26 -10.78 -10.80
N GLY A 117 -3.09 -10.45 -9.80
CA GLY A 117 -4.24 -11.26 -9.39
C GLY A 117 -3.89 -12.51 -8.58
N ARG A 118 -2.60 -12.79 -8.35
CA ARG A 118 -2.14 -13.90 -7.49
C ARG A 118 -1.40 -13.38 -6.27
N LYS A 119 -0.27 -12.71 -6.47
CA LYS A 119 0.54 -12.08 -5.42
C LYS A 119 0.37 -10.56 -5.42
N PHE A 120 0.20 -9.94 -6.58
CA PHE A 120 0.00 -8.49 -6.71
C PHE A 120 -1.48 -8.20 -6.96
N ILE A 121 -2.15 -7.61 -5.98
CA ILE A 121 -3.54 -7.20 -6.08
C ILE A 121 -3.55 -5.70 -6.38
N LEU A 122 -3.84 -5.38 -7.63
CA LEU A 122 -3.88 -4.00 -8.12
C LEU A 122 -5.26 -3.38 -7.87
N PHE A 123 -5.29 -2.24 -7.20
CA PHE A 123 -6.48 -1.42 -7.07
C PHE A 123 -6.47 -0.30 -8.12
N PRO A 124 -7.62 0.01 -8.74
CA PRO A 124 -7.71 1.14 -9.65
C PRO A 124 -7.60 2.45 -8.86
N ASN A 125 -6.61 3.27 -9.20
CA ASN A 125 -6.55 4.68 -8.81
C ASN A 125 -6.65 5.54 -10.08
N PRO A 126 -7.86 5.97 -10.47
CA PRO A 126 -8.00 6.88 -11.60
C PRO A 126 -7.32 8.21 -11.24
N PRO A 127 -6.60 8.85 -12.18
CA PRO A 127 -6.07 10.18 -11.91
C PRO A 127 -7.24 11.10 -11.52
N THR A 128 -7.02 11.89 -10.47
CA THR A 128 -7.94 12.97 -10.09
C THR A 128 -8.32 13.73 -11.36
N ALA A 129 -9.61 13.77 -11.69
CA ALA A 129 -10.09 14.57 -12.82
C ALA A 129 -9.65 16.02 -12.57
N ILE A 130 -8.64 16.45 -13.32
CA ILE A 130 -8.30 17.86 -13.44
C ILE A 130 -9.41 18.46 -14.30
N GLY A 131 -10.37 19.09 -13.64
CA GLY A 131 -11.24 20.09 -14.24
C GLY A 131 -10.56 21.44 -14.27
#